data_AF-A0A1A6HAF4-F1
#
_entry.id   AF-A0A1A6HAF4-F1
#
_cell.length_a   1.000
_cell.length_b   1.000
_cell.length_c   1.000
_cell.angle_alpha   90.00
_cell.angle_beta   90.00
_cell.angle_gamma   90.00
#
_symmetry.space_group_name_H-M   'P 1'
#
loop_
_entity.id
_entity.type
_entity.pdbx_description
1 polymer ?
#
loop_
_entity_poly.entity_id
_entity_poly.type
_entity_poly.pdbx_seq_one_letter_code
_entity_poly.pdbx_strand_id
1 'polypeptide(L)'
;MEEINRNPHILPNVSLLVNIKCNLMVDHRKSSFSTKRSENFPNYYCKNQRKYLIVLTGPMWGLPATLGPLLYMSRTPQLYYGHFQPLLNVHEQFPNLYQMPPKDKSLPLAMVSLVVHFRWNWVGVMISDEDRGIQFLSELREEMQRNIVCLAFVNIITNNVVQYFKMYTKYYKQVMMSSAKVVIVYGDKDSALQLNFIAWKSVKINRIWISMSQFDRIAVIGDFLLDSFHGTLIFSHQISEMSDFKQFMQTVHPSNYSNEISFAKL
;
A
#
# COMPACT_ATOMS: atom_id res chain seq x y z
N MET A 1 -9.30 -15.71 -13.47
CA MET A 1 -9.99 -15.55 -14.78
C MET A 1 -10.40 -16.89 -15.38
N GLU A 2 -9.48 -17.84 -15.53
CA GLU A 2 -9.85 -19.18 -16.01
C GLU A 2 -10.93 -19.85 -15.15
N GLU A 3 -10.82 -19.71 -13.83
CA GLU A 3 -11.84 -20.19 -12.88
C GLU A 3 -13.24 -19.60 -13.16
N ILE A 4 -13.33 -18.30 -13.43
CA ILE A 4 -14.60 -17.63 -13.77
C ILE A 4 -15.13 -18.17 -15.10
N ASN A 5 -14.29 -18.28 -16.12
CA ASN A 5 -14.70 -18.77 -17.44
C ASN A 5 -15.11 -20.25 -17.44
N ARG A 6 -14.61 -21.06 -16.50
CA ARG A 6 -15.00 -22.47 -16.34
C ARG A 6 -16.27 -22.65 -15.52
N ASN A 7 -16.72 -21.61 -14.79
CA ASN A 7 -17.87 -21.71 -13.91
C ASN A 7 -19.18 -21.43 -14.68
N PRO A 8 -20.07 -22.42 -14.85
CA PRO A 8 -21.32 -22.23 -15.61
C PRO A 8 -22.33 -21.31 -14.90
N HIS A 9 -22.15 -21.05 -13.60
CA HIS A 9 -23.03 -20.19 -12.81
C HIS A 9 -22.62 -18.72 -12.83
N ILE A 10 -21.40 -18.40 -13.28
CA ILE A 10 -20.89 -17.02 -13.33
C ILE A 10 -20.68 -16.65 -14.80
N LEU A 11 -21.49 -15.71 -15.31
CA LEU A 11 -21.44 -15.24 -16.70
C LEU A 11 -21.58 -16.37 -17.75
N PRO A 12 -22.71 -17.11 -17.76
CA PRO A 12 -22.92 -18.19 -18.73
C PRO A 12 -22.84 -17.66 -20.16
N ASN A 13 -22.19 -18.41 -21.05
CA ASN A 13 -21.99 -18.08 -22.48
C ASN A 13 -21.16 -16.80 -22.75
N VAL A 14 -20.42 -16.29 -21.76
CA VAL A 14 -19.54 -15.13 -21.91
C VAL A 14 -18.13 -15.52 -21.45
N SER A 15 -17.13 -15.29 -22.31
CA SER A 15 -15.72 -15.47 -21.93
C SER A 15 -15.06 -14.14 -21.61
N LEU A 16 -14.42 -14.05 -20.44
CA LEU A 16 -13.58 -12.93 -20.06
C LEU A 16 -12.17 -13.12 -20.64
N LEU A 17 -11.68 -12.05 -21.27
CA LEU A 17 -10.31 -11.96 -21.78
C LEU A 17 -9.57 -10.86 -21.03
N VAL A 18 -8.30 -11.09 -20.72
CA VAL A 18 -7.45 -10.11 -20.03
C VAL A 18 -6.25 -9.78 -20.87
N ASN A 19 -5.95 -8.48 -20.95
CA ASN A 19 -4.70 -7.96 -21.46
C ASN A 19 -3.90 -7.40 -20.28
N ILE A 20 -2.74 -7.98 -20.00
CA ILE A 20 -1.87 -7.57 -18.89
C ILE A 20 -0.79 -6.66 -19.43
N LYS A 21 -0.70 -5.45 -18.90
CA LYS A 21 0.39 -4.51 -19.20
C LYS A 21 1.16 -4.18 -17.94
N CYS A 22 2.46 -4.45 -17.96
CA CYS A 22 3.38 -4.14 -16.87
C CYS A 22 4.20 -2.87 -17.18
N ASN A 23 4.76 -2.22 -16.15
CA ASN A 23 5.69 -1.08 -16.26
C ASN A 23 5.17 0.20 -16.95
N LEU A 24 3.85 0.38 -17.05
CA LEU A 24 3.21 1.55 -17.68
C LEU A 24 3.65 2.91 -17.10
N MET A 25 4.04 2.96 -15.83
CA MET A 25 4.58 4.17 -15.17
C MET A 25 5.88 4.68 -15.80
N VAL A 26 6.79 3.76 -16.15
CA VAL A 26 8.06 4.08 -16.79
C VAL A 26 7.83 4.52 -18.23
N ASP A 27 6.89 3.87 -18.91
CA ASP A 27 6.50 4.20 -20.28
C ASP A 27 5.79 5.55 -20.37
N HIS A 28 4.90 5.89 -19.41
CA HIS A 28 4.27 7.21 -19.36
C HIS A 28 5.28 8.34 -19.13
N ARG A 29 6.27 8.14 -18.24
CA ARG A 29 7.35 9.14 -18.04
C ARG A 29 8.19 9.34 -19.29
N LYS A 30 8.47 8.26 -20.04
CA LYS A 30 9.19 8.32 -21.32
C LYS A 30 8.32 8.91 -22.44
N SER A 31 7.01 8.64 -22.48
CA SER A 31 6.09 9.14 -23.48
C SER A 31 5.65 10.58 -23.25
N SER A 32 5.68 11.10 -22.02
CA SER A 32 5.47 12.54 -21.76
C SER A 32 6.54 13.41 -22.43
N PHE A 33 7.73 12.86 -22.72
CA PHE A 33 8.78 13.51 -23.53
C PHE A 33 8.60 13.33 -25.05
N SER A 34 7.70 12.44 -25.48
CA SER A 34 7.37 12.23 -26.89
C SER A 34 5.93 12.66 -27.11
N THR A 35 5.75 13.92 -27.50
CA THR A 35 4.49 14.50 -27.99
C THR A 35 4.08 13.88 -29.33
N LYS A 36 3.92 12.56 -29.39
CA LYS A 36 3.01 11.97 -30.36
C LYS A 36 1.61 12.27 -29.84
N ARG A 37 1.05 13.39 -30.29
CA ARG A 37 -0.39 13.64 -30.32
C ARG A 37 -1.05 12.37 -30.87
N SER A 38 -1.51 11.48 -29.99
CA SER A 38 -2.51 10.51 -30.41
C SER A 38 -3.72 11.33 -30.81
N GLU A 39 -4.20 11.10 -32.03
CA GLU A 39 -5.43 11.62 -32.62
C GLU A 39 -6.66 11.18 -31.80
N ASN A 40 -6.74 11.59 -30.54
CA ASN A 40 -7.92 11.42 -29.72
C ASN A 40 -8.83 12.61 -30.01
N PHE A 41 -9.51 12.54 -31.15
CA PHE A 41 -10.57 13.48 -31.46
C PHE A 41 -11.73 13.27 -30.47
N PRO A 42 -12.16 14.30 -29.72
CA PRO A 42 -13.31 14.22 -28.82
C PRO A 42 -14.61 14.14 -29.64
N ASN A 43 -14.86 12.98 -30.26
CA ASN A 43 -16.10 12.52 -30.93
C ASN A 43 -15.84 11.39 -31.94
N TYR A 44 -14.60 10.93 -32.12
CA TYR A 44 -14.33 9.81 -33.02
C TYR A 44 -14.61 8.47 -32.33
N TYR A 45 -15.76 7.88 -32.65
CA TYR A 45 -16.15 6.55 -32.19
C TYR A 45 -15.75 5.50 -33.24
N CYS A 46 -14.63 4.82 -33.01
CA CYS A 46 -14.25 3.68 -33.84
C CYS A 46 -15.19 2.49 -33.54
N LYS A 47 -16.18 2.25 -34.43
CA LYS A 47 -17.26 1.26 -34.24
C LYS A 47 -16.80 -0.19 -34.06
N ASN A 48 -15.58 -0.53 -34.51
CA ASN A 48 -15.13 -1.92 -34.62
C ASN A 48 -13.98 -2.31 -33.67
N GLN A 49 -13.64 -1.47 -32.68
CA GLN A 49 -12.61 -1.82 -31.69
C GLN A 49 -13.23 -2.42 -30.43
N ARG A 50 -12.68 -3.55 -29.97
CA ARG A 50 -13.02 -4.14 -28.67
C ARG A 50 -12.67 -3.13 -27.57
N LYS A 51 -13.67 -2.69 -26.82
CA LYS A 51 -13.47 -1.83 -25.65
C LYS A 51 -13.18 -2.69 -24.41
N TYR A 52 -12.30 -2.20 -23.54
CA TYR A 52 -12.13 -2.80 -22.23
C TYR A 52 -13.40 -2.57 -21.41
N LEU A 53 -13.94 -3.65 -20.84
CA LEU A 53 -15.10 -3.58 -19.95
C LEU A 53 -14.73 -2.85 -18.64
N ILE A 54 -13.55 -3.18 -18.12
CA ILE A 54 -13.02 -2.66 -16.86
C ILE A 54 -11.49 -2.66 -16.94
N VAL A 55 -10.85 -1.70 -16.27
CA VAL A 55 -9.40 -1.64 -16.16
C VAL A 55 -8.98 -1.90 -14.71
N LEU A 56 -8.22 -2.97 -14.50
CA LEU A 56 -7.61 -3.26 -13.20
C LEU A 56 -6.27 -2.53 -13.09
N THR A 57 -6.06 -1.81 -11.99
CA THR A 57 -4.79 -1.10 -11.74
C THR A 57 -4.27 -1.35 -10.34
N GLY A 58 -2.95 -1.34 -10.18
CA GLY A 58 -2.29 -1.60 -8.91
C GLY A 58 -0.93 -2.26 -9.11
N PRO A 59 -0.24 -2.60 -8.01
CA PRO A 59 -0.58 -2.25 -6.63
C PRO A 59 -0.25 -0.78 -6.28
N MET A 60 0.58 -0.10 -7.09
CA MET A 60 0.98 1.29 -6.85
C MET A 60 -0.16 2.26 -7.19
N TRP A 61 -0.39 3.26 -6.33
CA TRP A 61 -1.49 4.21 -6.45
C TRP A 61 -1.30 5.30 -7.53
N GLY A 62 -0.06 5.60 -7.91
CA GLY A 62 0.20 6.70 -8.85
C GLY A 62 -0.33 6.42 -10.27
N LEU A 63 -0.38 5.15 -10.68
CA LEU A 63 -0.88 4.76 -12.00
C LEU A 63 -2.39 5.03 -12.09
N PRO A 64 -3.21 4.60 -11.10
CA PRO A 64 -4.60 4.98 -11.07
C PRO A 64 -4.85 6.48 -11.04
N ALA A 65 -4.07 7.24 -10.27
CA ALA A 65 -4.18 8.70 -10.24
C ALA A 65 -3.95 9.35 -11.63
N THR A 66 -3.05 8.77 -12.44
CA THR A 66 -2.72 9.29 -13.77
C THR A 66 -3.72 8.84 -14.84
N LEU A 67 -4.17 7.58 -14.78
CA LEU A 67 -5.08 6.99 -15.77
C LEU A 67 -6.55 7.35 -15.54
N GLY A 68 -6.97 7.58 -14.29
CA GLY A 68 -8.36 7.81 -13.91
C GLY A 68 -9.07 8.87 -14.77
N PRO A 69 -8.50 10.08 -14.95
CA PRO A 69 -9.09 11.11 -15.79
C PRO A 69 -9.25 10.70 -17.26
N LEU A 70 -8.31 9.92 -17.81
CA LEU A 70 -8.38 9.41 -19.19
C LEU A 70 -9.47 8.34 -19.34
N LEU A 71 -9.59 7.45 -18.36
CA LEU A 71 -10.61 6.40 -18.33
C LEU A 71 -12.00 6.98 -18.12
N TYR A 72 -12.13 8.07 -17.36
CA TYR A 72 -13.37 8.83 -17.26
C TYR A 72 -13.87 9.33 -18.61
N MET A 73 -13.01 9.96 -19.42
CA MET A 73 -13.38 10.44 -20.77
C MET A 73 -13.86 9.30 -21.69
N SER A 74 -13.31 8.10 -21.55
CA SER A 74 -13.74 6.92 -22.31
C SER A 74 -14.91 6.15 -21.69
N ARG A 75 -15.45 6.63 -20.55
CA ARG A 75 -16.50 5.97 -19.75
C ARG A 75 -16.16 4.54 -19.34
N THR A 76 -14.88 4.28 -19.09
CA THR A 76 -14.40 2.94 -18.69
C THR A 76 -14.21 2.91 -17.18
N PRO A 77 -14.89 2.00 -16.44
CA PRO A 77 -14.65 1.79 -15.02
C PRO A 77 -13.22 1.34 -14.75
N GLN A 78 -12.64 1.87 -13.68
CA GLN A 78 -11.33 1.49 -13.18
C GLN A 78 -11.48 0.88 -11.79
N LEU A 79 -10.82 -0.25 -11.57
CA LEU A 79 -10.82 -0.93 -10.28
C LEU A 79 -9.38 -1.08 -9.78
N TYR A 80 -9.10 -0.47 -8.64
CA TYR A 80 -7.80 -0.45 -7.99
C TYR A 80 -7.71 -1.55 -6.94
N TYR A 81 -6.72 -2.44 -7.08
CA TYR A 81 -6.56 -3.62 -6.21
C TYR A 81 -5.40 -3.50 -5.18
N GLY A 82 -4.76 -2.33 -5.09
CA GLY A 82 -3.70 -2.09 -4.11
C GLY A 82 -4.24 -1.87 -2.69
N HIS A 83 -3.52 -1.08 -1.88
CA HIS A 83 -3.99 -0.67 -0.55
C HIS A 83 -4.92 0.53 -0.66
N PHE A 84 -5.91 0.68 0.23
CA PHE A 84 -6.81 1.82 0.18
C PHE A 84 -6.03 3.15 0.18
N GLN A 85 -6.26 3.98 -0.83
CA GLN A 85 -5.61 5.27 -1.01
C GLN A 85 -6.65 6.39 -0.87
N PRO A 86 -6.52 7.28 0.14
CA PRO A 86 -7.49 8.34 0.39
C PRO A 86 -7.59 9.33 -0.77
N LEU A 87 -6.46 9.65 -1.40
CA LEU A 87 -6.40 10.54 -2.56
C LEU A 87 -7.21 10.04 -3.77
N LEU A 88 -7.36 8.71 -3.91
CA LEU A 88 -8.13 8.13 -5.02
C LEU A 88 -9.63 8.09 -4.71
N ASN A 89 -10.05 8.44 -3.49
CA ASN A 89 -11.44 8.40 -3.04
C ASN A 89 -12.15 9.77 -3.16
N VAL A 90 -11.70 10.61 -4.09
CA VAL A 90 -12.32 11.92 -4.39
C VAL A 90 -13.17 11.76 -5.64
N HIS A 91 -14.48 11.63 -5.47
CA HIS A 91 -15.41 11.30 -6.56
C HIS A 91 -15.41 12.36 -7.67
N GLU A 92 -15.20 13.64 -7.34
CA GLU A 92 -15.12 14.72 -8.33
C GLU A 92 -13.91 14.56 -9.26
N GLN A 93 -12.79 14.02 -8.74
CA GLN A 93 -11.57 13.80 -9.52
C GLN A 93 -11.55 12.43 -10.20
N PHE A 94 -12.13 11.41 -9.55
CA PHE A 94 -12.08 10.02 -9.99
C PHE A 94 -13.47 9.34 -9.95
N PRO A 95 -14.45 9.81 -10.74
CA PRO A 95 -15.84 9.32 -10.65
C PRO A 95 -16.01 7.85 -11.05
N ASN A 96 -15.13 7.32 -11.90
CA ASN A 96 -15.18 5.93 -12.38
C ASN A 96 -14.14 5.02 -11.70
N LEU A 97 -13.46 5.50 -10.66
CA LEU A 97 -12.43 4.74 -9.95
C LEU A 97 -13.02 4.14 -8.68
N TYR A 98 -12.95 2.82 -8.60
CA TYR A 98 -13.36 2.03 -7.44
C TYR A 98 -12.12 1.39 -6.82
N GLN A 99 -12.10 1.28 -5.50
CA GLN A 99 -11.04 0.60 -4.77
C GLN A 99 -11.60 -0.71 -4.23
N MET A 100 -10.96 -1.84 -4.55
CA MET A 100 -11.23 -3.13 -3.92
C MET A 100 -11.00 -3.12 -2.41
N PRO A 101 -9.87 -2.57 -1.88
CA PRO A 101 -9.67 -2.52 -0.44
C PRO A 101 -10.70 -1.58 0.21
N PRO A 102 -11.33 -1.99 1.33
CA PRO A 102 -12.22 -1.11 2.05
C PRO A 102 -11.44 0.03 2.72
N LYS A 103 -12.14 1.15 2.98
CA LYS A 103 -11.66 2.16 3.92
C LYS A 103 -11.75 1.60 5.33
N ASP A 104 -10.70 0.91 5.77
CA ASP A 104 -10.69 0.21 7.03
C ASP A 104 -10.04 1.04 8.16
N LYS A 105 -10.75 1.14 9.28
CA LYS A 105 -10.29 1.77 10.54
C LYS A 105 -9.94 0.74 11.62
N SER A 106 -10.02 -0.56 11.30
CA SER A 106 -9.80 -1.64 12.24
C SER A 106 -8.38 -1.62 12.81
N LEU A 107 -7.38 -1.21 12.01
CA LEU A 107 -5.99 -1.24 12.42
C LEU A 107 -5.66 -0.25 13.57
N PRO A 108 -5.94 1.07 13.45
CA PRO A 108 -5.79 1.99 14.58
C PRO A 108 -6.54 1.50 15.83
N LEU A 109 -7.78 1.03 15.66
CA LEU A 109 -8.60 0.52 16.76
C LEU A 109 -7.96 -0.71 17.43
N ALA A 110 -7.44 -1.65 16.65
CA ALA A 110 -6.80 -2.86 17.15
C ALA A 110 -5.47 -2.54 17.85
N MET A 111 -4.66 -1.63 17.29
CA MET A 111 -3.43 -1.16 17.92
C MET A 111 -3.69 -0.45 19.25
N VAL A 112 -4.72 0.40 19.34
CA VAL A 112 -5.11 1.03 20.61
C VAL A 112 -5.65 0.00 21.59
N SER A 113 -6.47 -0.95 21.15
CA SER A 113 -6.98 -2.04 22.00
C SER A 113 -5.85 -2.85 22.63
N LEU A 114 -4.80 -3.15 21.85
CA LEU A 114 -3.59 -3.80 22.34
C LEU A 114 -2.85 -2.97 23.40
N VAL A 115 -2.68 -1.68 23.14
CA VAL A 115 -2.04 -0.74 24.06
C VAL A 115 -2.79 -0.65 25.39
N VAL A 116 -4.12 -0.58 25.33
CA VAL A 116 -5.01 -0.57 26.51
C VAL A 116 -4.93 -1.89 27.26
N HIS A 117 -4.91 -3.03 26.55
CA HIS A 117 -4.82 -4.35 27.15
C HIS A 117 -3.59 -4.48 28.06
N PHE A 118 -2.43 -3.98 27.61
CA PHE A 118 -1.20 -3.96 28.40
C PHE A 118 -1.07 -2.76 29.35
N ARG A 119 -2.10 -1.91 29.43
CA ARG A 119 -2.16 -0.72 30.30
C ARG A 119 -1.04 0.28 30.03
N TRP A 120 -0.61 0.39 28.78
CA TRP A 120 0.36 1.41 28.37
C TRP A 120 -0.37 2.73 28.11
N ASN A 121 -0.11 3.74 28.94
CA ASN A 121 -0.74 5.06 28.83
C ASN A 121 0.16 6.13 28.21
N TRP A 122 1.44 5.82 27.96
CA TRP A 122 2.44 6.74 27.44
C TRP A 122 3.17 6.11 26.25
N VAL A 123 2.74 6.45 25.04
CA VAL A 123 3.13 5.76 23.80
C VAL A 123 3.74 6.75 22.79
N GLY A 124 4.85 6.37 22.16
CA GLY A 124 5.43 7.10 21.05
C GLY A 124 4.80 6.67 19.72
N VAL A 125 4.71 7.58 18.75
CA VAL A 125 4.21 7.25 17.40
C VAL A 125 5.18 7.74 16.35
N MET A 126 5.39 6.91 15.34
CA MET A 126 6.14 7.25 14.14
C MET A 126 5.36 6.88 12.91
N ILE A 127 5.24 7.82 11.98
CA ILE A 127 4.54 7.61 10.72
C ILE A 127 5.34 8.10 9.51
N SER A 128 5.08 7.59 8.31
CA SER A 128 5.50 8.27 7.07
C SER A 128 4.69 9.55 6.83
N ASP A 129 5.25 10.51 6.10
CA ASP A 129 4.58 11.79 5.75
C ASP A 129 3.56 11.68 4.62
N GLU A 130 3.25 10.46 4.18
CA GLU A 130 2.27 10.17 3.15
C GLU A 130 0.84 10.31 3.68
N ASP A 131 -0.14 10.57 2.79
CA ASP A 131 -1.54 10.77 3.19
C ASP A 131 -2.12 9.62 4.02
N ARG A 132 -1.70 8.38 3.73
CA ARG A 132 -2.09 7.20 4.51
C ARG A 132 -1.56 7.27 5.94
N GLY A 133 -0.29 7.67 6.10
CA GLY A 133 0.32 7.87 7.41
C GLY A 133 -0.39 8.94 8.21
N ILE A 134 -0.71 10.07 7.57
CA ILE A 134 -1.44 11.17 8.19
C ILE A 134 -2.86 10.76 8.59
N GLN A 135 -3.60 10.09 7.70
CA GLN A 135 -4.94 9.58 8.03
C GLN A 135 -4.89 8.57 9.18
N PHE A 136 -3.94 7.62 9.14
CA PHE A 136 -3.74 6.65 10.21
C PHE A 136 -3.48 7.33 11.56
N LEU A 137 -2.61 8.35 11.60
CA LEU A 137 -2.34 9.10 12.83
C LEU A 137 -3.58 9.84 13.34
N SER A 138 -4.41 10.38 12.45
CA SER A 138 -5.67 11.03 12.84
C SER A 138 -6.62 10.04 13.50
N GLU A 139 -6.82 8.87 12.90
CA GLU A 139 -7.70 7.81 13.42
C GLU A 139 -7.15 7.21 14.72
N LEU A 140 -5.84 6.98 14.78
CA LEU A 140 -5.16 6.50 15.97
C LEU A 140 -5.32 7.49 17.13
N ARG A 141 -5.15 8.79 16.88
CA ARG A 141 -5.31 9.82 17.91
C ARG A 141 -6.73 9.88 18.45
N GLU A 142 -7.73 9.78 17.57
CA GLU A 142 -9.14 9.73 17.96
C GLU A 142 -9.40 8.54 18.91
N GLU A 143 -8.93 7.35 18.54
CA GLU A 143 -9.11 6.15 19.36
C GLU A 143 -8.31 6.18 20.67
N MET A 144 -7.09 6.72 20.66
CA MET A 144 -6.29 6.89 21.87
C MET A 144 -6.95 7.87 22.86
N GLN A 145 -7.54 8.96 22.37
CA GLN A 145 -8.26 9.92 23.20
C GLN A 145 -9.49 9.28 23.86
N ARG A 146 -10.24 8.46 23.14
CA ARG A 146 -11.39 7.71 23.67
C ARG A 146 -11.00 6.74 24.78
N ASN A 147 -9.77 6.22 24.73
CA ASN A 147 -9.25 5.22 25.68
C ASN A 147 -8.26 5.78 26.71
N ILE A 148 -8.13 7.11 26.83
CA ILE A 148 -7.26 7.80 27.81
C ILE A 148 -5.79 7.35 27.67
N VAL A 149 -5.32 7.19 26.43
CA VAL A 149 -3.92 6.91 26.11
C VAL A 149 -3.27 8.19 25.59
N CYS A 150 -2.10 8.54 26.13
CA CYS A 150 -1.38 9.74 25.76
C CYS A 150 -0.22 9.46 24.80
N LEU A 151 -0.02 10.41 23.88
CA LEU A 151 1.11 10.41 22.96
C LEU A 151 2.31 11.13 23.60
N ALA A 152 3.41 10.40 23.77
CA ALA A 152 4.66 10.94 24.30
C ALA A 152 5.40 11.78 23.26
N PHE A 153 5.37 11.35 22.01
CA PHE A 153 5.90 12.07 20.86
C PHE A 153 5.22 11.56 19.59
N VAL A 154 5.25 12.39 18.55
CA VAL A 154 4.83 12.02 17.20
C VAL A 154 5.93 12.44 16.23
N ASN A 155 6.54 11.46 15.56
CA ASN A 155 7.52 11.71 14.52
C ASN A 155 6.89 11.40 13.16
N ILE A 156 6.75 12.44 12.34
CA ILE A 156 6.32 12.30 10.95
C ILE A 156 7.59 12.28 10.10
N ILE A 157 7.94 11.10 9.60
CA ILE A 157 9.18 10.83 8.88
C ILE A 157 8.97 11.13 7.41
N THR A 158 9.72 12.12 6.91
CA THR A 158 9.62 12.52 5.52
C THR A 158 10.31 11.55 4.58
N ASN A 159 9.64 11.23 3.47
CA ASN A 159 10.23 10.45 2.38
C ASN A 159 11.26 11.23 1.55
N ASN A 160 11.34 12.57 1.68
CA ASN A 160 12.39 13.35 1.02
C ASN A 160 13.73 13.13 1.73
N VAL A 161 14.66 12.45 1.07
CA VAL A 161 15.97 12.06 1.63
C VAL A 161 16.76 13.25 2.19
N VAL A 162 16.78 14.38 1.49
CA VAL A 162 17.54 15.57 1.94
C VAL A 162 16.93 16.16 3.21
N GLN A 163 15.60 16.27 3.25
CA GLN A 163 14.88 16.78 4.41
C GLN A 163 14.95 15.79 5.59
N TYR A 164 14.93 14.49 5.29
CA TYR A 164 15.09 13.41 6.25
C TYR A 164 16.41 13.56 7.02
N PHE A 165 17.55 13.66 6.32
CA PHE A 165 18.85 13.81 6.98
C PHE A 165 18.96 15.07 7.82
N LYS A 166 18.34 16.18 7.39
CA LYS A 166 18.26 17.41 8.20
C LYS A 166 17.49 17.21 9.50
N MET A 167 16.43 16.41 9.48
CA MET A 167 15.56 16.16 10.63
C MET A 167 15.96 14.94 11.47
N TYR A 168 16.87 14.09 10.98
CA TYR A 168 17.27 12.84 11.62
C TYR A 168 17.65 13.01 13.09
N THR A 169 18.51 13.98 13.41
CA THR A 169 18.93 14.26 14.79
C THR A 169 17.76 14.62 15.70
N LYS A 170 16.74 15.30 15.16
CA LYS A 170 15.52 15.65 15.90
C LYS A 170 14.69 14.40 16.19
N TYR A 171 14.44 13.56 15.18
CA TYR A 171 13.69 12.31 15.36
C TYR A 171 14.35 11.40 16.37
N TYR A 172 15.67 11.22 16.26
CA TYR A 172 16.46 10.42 17.19
C TYR A 172 16.37 10.96 18.63
N LYS A 173 16.57 12.27 18.83
CA LYS A 173 16.45 12.88 20.17
C LYS A 173 15.06 12.70 20.78
N GLN A 174 13.99 12.84 20.00
CA GLN A 174 12.61 12.65 20.50
C GLN A 174 12.37 11.22 21.00
N VAL A 175 12.89 10.20 20.31
CA VAL A 175 12.75 8.80 20.72
C VAL A 175 13.59 8.48 21.95
N MET A 176 14.84 8.97 21.99
CA MET A 176 15.78 8.68 23.07
C MET A 176 15.46 9.41 24.37
N MET A 177 15.03 10.66 24.31
CA MET A 177 14.68 11.46 25.49
C MET A 177 13.30 11.10 26.06
N SER A 178 12.47 10.38 25.31
CA SER A 178 11.15 9.97 25.78
C SER A 178 11.24 8.84 26.81
N SER A 179 10.40 8.91 27.84
CA SER A 179 10.17 7.83 28.80
C SER A 179 9.24 6.72 28.25
N ALA A 180 8.65 6.91 27.07
CA ALA A 180 7.76 5.93 26.46
C ALA A 180 8.53 4.64 26.15
N LYS A 181 8.01 3.51 26.66
CA LYS A 181 8.57 2.18 26.39
C LYS A 181 8.07 1.59 25.08
N VAL A 182 6.90 2.04 24.62
CA VAL A 182 6.18 1.50 23.46
C VAL A 182 6.17 2.53 22.36
N VAL A 183 6.48 2.09 21.14
CA VAL A 183 6.45 2.94 19.95
C VAL A 183 5.64 2.25 18.85
N ILE A 184 4.56 2.90 18.40
CA ILE A 184 3.79 2.47 17.23
C ILE A 184 4.46 3.03 15.99
N VAL A 185 4.66 2.18 14.98
CA VAL A 185 5.24 2.55 13.70
C VAL A 185 4.30 2.17 12.56
N TYR A 186 4.06 3.12 11.65
CA TYR A 186 3.20 2.92 10.49
C TYR A 186 3.72 3.67 9.26
N GLY A 187 3.66 3.07 8.07
CA GLY A 187 4.06 3.75 6.83
C GLY A 187 4.28 2.76 5.70
N ASP A 188 4.42 3.24 4.47
CA ASP A 188 4.63 2.35 3.32
C ASP A 188 5.96 1.59 3.40
N LYS A 189 6.03 0.45 2.72
CA LYS A 189 7.26 -0.34 2.62
C LYS A 189 8.41 0.49 2.07
N ASP A 190 8.17 1.39 1.12
CA ASP A 190 9.21 2.17 0.45
C ASP A 190 9.53 3.50 1.18
N SER A 191 8.97 3.70 2.38
CA SER A 191 9.15 4.94 3.13
C SER A 191 10.54 5.08 3.76
N ALA A 192 10.96 6.32 4.04
CA ALA A 192 12.22 6.60 4.71
C ALA A 192 12.29 6.08 6.17
N LEU A 193 11.21 5.47 6.69
CA LEU A 193 11.22 4.78 7.97
C LEU A 193 12.31 3.71 8.04
N GLN A 194 12.63 3.03 6.94
CA GLN A 194 13.68 2.00 6.93
C GLN A 194 15.04 2.55 7.39
N LEU A 195 15.36 3.79 7.01
CA LEU A 195 16.63 4.43 7.38
C LEU A 195 16.74 4.65 8.89
N ASN A 196 15.62 4.92 9.58
CA ASN A 196 15.63 5.03 11.04
C ASN A 196 15.94 3.67 11.67
N PHE A 197 15.28 2.60 11.21
CA PHE A 197 15.49 1.26 11.73
C PHE A 197 16.93 0.76 11.54
N ILE A 198 17.53 1.02 10.37
CA ILE A 198 18.95 0.75 10.12
C ILE A 198 19.83 1.47 11.15
N ALA A 199 19.61 2.77 11.31
CA ALA A 199 20.43 3.56 12.22
C ALA A 199 20.25 3.12 13.68
N TRP A 200 19.06 2.67 14.06
CA TRP A 200 18.75 2.25 15.42
C TRP A 200 19.23 0.85 15.77
N LYS A 201 19.37 -0.04 14.77
CA LYS A 201 20.06 -1.33 14.95
C LYS A 201 21.46 -1.12 15.53
N SER A 202 22.17 -0.11 15.03
CA SER A 202 23.52 0.24 15.48
C SER A 202 23.59 0.84 16.88
N VAL A 203 22.49 1.42 17.38
CA VAL A 203 22.46 2.19 18.65
C VAL A 203 21.74 1.44 19.78
N LYS A 204 21.19 0.25 19.51
CA LYS A 204 20.50 -0.61 20.50
C LYS A 204 19.42 0.13 21.30
N ILE A 205 18.45 0.69 20.58
CA ILE A 205 17.31 1.38 21.20
C ILE A 205 16.38 0.36 21.89
N ASN A 206 16.25 0.48 23.21
CA ASN A 206 15.41 -0.41 24.03
C ASN A 206 13.96 0.09 24.08
N ARG A 207 13.13 -0.40 23.15
CA ARG A 207 11.69 -0.14 23.06
C ARG A 207 10.92 -1.40 22.64
N ILE A 208 9.64 -1.46 23.00
CA ILE A 208 8.66 -2.40 22.45
C ILE A 208 8.08 -1.75 21.20
N TRP A 209 8.21 -2.41 20.05
CA TRP A 209 7.72 -1.89 18.79
C TRP A 209 6.36 -2.50 18.45
N ILE A 210 5.42 -1.67 18.03
CA ILE A 210 4.12 -2.13 17.49
C ILE A 210 4.09 -1.69 16.03
N SER A 211 3.95 -2.64 15.10
CA SER A 211 4.09 -2.38 13.67
C SER A 211 3.18 -3.26 12.81
N MET A 212 3.28 -3.07 11.50
CA MET A 212 2.56 -3.81 10.45
C MET A 212 3.45 -4.89 9.82
N SER A 213 2.86 -6.02 9.39
CA SER A 213 3.60 -7.15 8.79
C SER A 213 4.27 -6.82 7.46
N GLN A 214 3.87 -5.73 6.80
CA GLN A 214 4.56 -5.25 5.61
C GLN A 214 6.03 -4.86 5.89
N PHE A 215 6.37 -4.57 7.14
CA PHE A 215 7.73 -4.28 7.57
C PHE A 215 8.57 -5.53 7.86
N ASP A 216 7.93 -6.68 8.12
CA ASP A 216 8.60 -7.98 8.32
C ASP A 216 9.26 -8.48 7.01
N ARG A 217 8.67 -8.15 5.86
CA ARG A 217 9.16 -8.56 4.54
C ARG A 217 10.28 -7.68 3.97
N ILE A 218 10.63 -6.59 4.65
CA ILE A 218 11.76 -5.75 4.25
C ILE A 218 12.96 -6.30 5.00
N ALA A 219 13.87 -7.02 4.34
CA ALA A 219 14.96 -7.74 4.99
C ALA A 219 15.63 -6.93 6.12
N VAL A 220 15.89 -5.64 5.89
CA VAL A 220 16.56 -4.77 6.85
C VAL A 220 15.69 -4.32 8.04
N ILE A 221 14.39 -4.12 7.84
CA ILE A 221 13.46 -3.74 8.93
C ILE A 221 12.97 -4.99 9.67
N GLY A 222 12.68 -6.07 8.94
CA GLY A 222 12.35 -7.38 9.49
C GLY A 222 13.44 -7.84 10.45
N ASP A 223 14.70 -7.81 10.03
CA ASP A 223 15.83 -8.15 10.90
C ASP A 223 15.88 -7.28 12.17
N PHE A 224 15.64 -5.96 12.07
CA PHE A 224 15.65 -5.09 13.25
C PHE A 224 14.48 -5.36 14.20
N LEU A 225 13.27 -5.53 13.66
CA LEU A 225 12.07 -5.80 14.45
C LEU A 225 12.16 -7.17 15.13
N LEU A 226 12.75 -8.16 14.46
CA LEU A 226 12.96 -9.51 15.01
C LEU A 226 14.11 -9.54 16.03
N ASP A 227 15.17 -8.75 15.84
CA ASP A 227 16.31 -8.63 16.76
C ASP A 227 16.07 -7.63 17.93
N SER A 228 14.85 -7.08 18.08
CA SER A 228 14.57 -6.09 19.12
C SER A 228 14.65 -6.71 20.52
N PHE A 229 15.49 -6.11 21.38
CA PHE A 229 15.77 -6.58 22.74
C PHE A 229 14.53 -6.78 23.63
N HIS A 230 13.48 -5.98 23.45
CA HIS A 230 12.23 -6.08 24.22
C HIS A 230 11.05 -6.65 23.41
N GLY A 231 11.32 -7.10 22.18
CA GLY A 231 10.33 -7.69 21.29
C GLY A 231 9.57 -6.68 20.43
N THR A 232 8.89 -7.23 19.43
CA THR A 232 8.03 -6.51 18.48
C THR A 232 6.68 -7.22 18.39
N LEU A 233 5.60 -6.44 18.37
CA LEU A 233 4.24 -6.90 18.10
C LEU A 233 3.85 -6.46 16.68
N ILE A 234 3.46 -7.42 15.84
CA ILE A 234 3.21 -7.19 14.42
C ILE A 234 1.75 -7.52 14.10
N PHE A 235 1.03 -6.55 13.52
CA PHE A 235 -0.29 -6.74 12.95
C PHE A 235 -0.17 -7.20 11.50
N SER A 236 -0.80 -8.33 11.17
CA SER A 236 -0.90 -8.83 9.81
C SER A 236 -2.35 -8.80 9.33
N HIS A 237 -2.53 -8.56 8.03
CA HIS A 237 -3.84 -8.77 7.42
C HIS A 237 -4.15 -10.27 7.39
N GLN A 238 -5.40 -10.62 7.70
CA GLN A 238 -5.88 -11.98 7.53
C GLN A 238 -5.93 -12.29 6.02
N ILE A 239 -4.97 -13.09 5.57
CA ILE A 239 -4.94 -13.60 4.20
C ILE A 239 -5.68 -14.93 4.21
N SER A 240 -6.82 -15.01 3.52
CA SER A 240 -7.49 -16.28 3.26
C SER A 240 -6.61 -17.14 2.35
N GLU A 241 -6.33 -18.38 2.74
CA GLU A 241 -5.60 -19.30 1.87
C GLU A 241 -6.47 -19.65 0.67
N MET A 242 -5.97 -19.33 -0.53
CA MET A 242 -6.58 -19.76 -1.79
C MET A 242 -5.91 -21.07 -2.23
N SER A 243 -6.46 -22.20 -1.79
CA SER A 243 -5.87 -23.53 -2.03
C SER A 243 -5.63 -23.81 -3.53
N ASP A 244 -6.57 -23.42 -4.38
CA ASP A 244 -6.46 -23.61 -5.84
C ASP A 244 -5.36 -22.75 -6.45
N PHE A 245 -5.14 -21.54 -5.92
CA PHE A 245 -4.05 -20.67 -6.38
C PHE A 245 -2.68 -21.25 -6.02
N LYS A 246 -2.56 -21.87 -4.85
CA LYS A 246 -1.33 -22.56 -4.43
C LYS A 246 -1.01 -23.73 -5.38
N GLN A 247 -2.00 -24.56 -5.69
CA GLN A 247 -1.84 -25.65 -6.65
C GLN A 247 -1.50 -25.14 -8.05
N PHE A 248 -2.15 -24.06 -8.50
CA PHE A 248 -1.82 -23.40 -9.76
C PHE A 248 -0.34 -22.97 -9.78
N MET A 249 0.14 -22.27 -8.75
CA MET A 249 1.52 -21.80 -8.69
C MET A 249 2.56 -22.93 -8.66
N GLN A 250 2.20 -24.12 -8.15
CA GLN A 250 3.08 -25.29 -8.14
C GLN A 250 3.11 -26.04 -9.49
N THR A 251 2.06 -25.92 -10.29
CA THR A 251 1.88 -26.66 -11.55
C THR A 251 2.15 -25.80 -12.78
N VAL A 252 2.17 -24.47 -12.62
CA VAL A 252 2.44 -23.52 -13.70
C VAL A 252 3.87 -23.69 -14.20
N HIS A 253 4.02 -23.95 -15.49
CA HIS A 253 5.33 -23.97 -16.16
C HIS A 253 5.36 -22.88 -17.23
N PRO A 254 6.45 -22.08 -17.35
CA PRO A 254 6.51 -20.97 -18.31
C PRO A 254 6.24 -21.39 -19.77
N SER A 255 6.56 -22.62 -20.15
CA SER A 255 6.29 -23.17 -21.49
C SER A 255 4.80 -23.31 -21.82
N ASN A 256 3.92 -23.35 -20.80
CA ASN A 256 2.48 -23.49 -20.99
C ASN A 256 1.81 -22.17 -21.39
N TYR A 257 2.55 -21.05 -21.35
CA TYR A 257 2.05 -19.72 -21.67
C TYR A 257 2.95 -19.07 -22.72
N SER A 258 2.33 -18.36 -23.68
CA SER A 258 3.06 -17.63 -24.72
C SER A 258 4.00 -16.57 -24.12
N ASN A 259 5.14 -16.31 -24.77
CA ASN A 259 6.23 -15.42 -24.35
C ASN A 259 5.83 -14.02 -23.83
N GLU A 260 4.65 -13.50 -24.18
CA GLU A 260 4.13 -12.20 -23.68
C GLU A 260 3.75 -12.22 -22.20
N ILE A 261 3.42 -13.38 -21.62
CA ILE A 261 3.12 -13.57 -20.19
C ILE A 261 4.25 -14.42 -19.60
N SER A 262 5.49 -13.93 -19.67
CA SER A 262 6.62 -14.65 -19.09
C SER A 262 6.61 -14.55 -17.57
N PHE A 263 6.08 -15.58 -16.90
CA PHE A 263 6.30 -15.83 -15.48
C PHE A 263 7.79 -15.93 -15.11
N ALA A 264 8.68 -16.15 -16.09
CA ALA A 264 10.13 -16.18 -15.94
C ALA A 264 10.80 -14.83 -15.58
N LYS A 265 10.02 -13.74 -15.43
CA LYS A 265 10.51 -12.41 -15.03
C LYS A 265 10.00 -11.93 -13.66
N LEU A 266 9.24 -12.76 -12.94
CA LEU A 266 8.88 -12.56 -11.53
C LEU A 266 10.00 -13.10 -10.64
#